data_AF-Q9HIH0-F1
#
_entry.id   AF-Q9HIH0-F1
#
_cell.length_a   1.000
_cell.length_b   1.000
_cell.length_c   1.000
_cell.angle_alpha   90.00
_cell.angle_beta   90.00
_cell.angle_gamma   90.00
#
_symmetry.space_group_name_H-M   'P 1'
#
loop_
_entity.id
_entity.type
_entity.pdbx_description
1 polymer ?
#
loop_
_entity_poly.entity_id
_entity_poly.type
_entity_poly.pdbx_seq_one_letter_code
_entity_poly.pdbx_strand_id
1 'polypeptide(L)'
;MCTFRDSMANFNKVNAKVIGISVDSPFSLAEFAKKNNLTFDLLSDSNREISKKYGVLHENFVNVPGLTASKRSVFVIDKDGIVRYAWVSDDPGKEPNYKEVQDFVSKLN
;
A
#
# COMPACT_ATOMS: atom_id res chain seq x y z
N MET A 1 1.30 12.57 -4.15
CA MET A 1 -0.04 12.09 -4.59
C MET A 1 -0.14 11.87 -6.09
N CYS A 2 0.18 12.85 -6.95
CA CYS A 2 0.21 12.63 -8.41
C CYS A 2 1.21 11.53 -8.81
N THR A 3 2.44 11.58 -8.29
CA THR A 3 3.48 10.55 -8.49
C THR A 3 3.01 9.14 -8.14
N PHE A 4 2.40 8.97 -6.97
CA PHE A 4 1.86 7.69 -6.50
C PHE A 4 0.71 7.20 -7.41
N ARG A 5 -0.28 8.03 -7.70
CA ARG A 5 -1.41 7.66 -8.57
C ARG A 5 -0.93 7.25 -9.96
N ASP A 6 -0.08 8.06 -10.58
CA ASP A 6 0.40 7.84 -11.94
C ASP A 6 1.32 6.59 -11.99
N SER A 7 2.13 6.37 -10.94
CA SER A 7 2.93 5.15 -10.79
C SER A 7 2.05 3.92 -10.59
N MET A 8 0.95 4.03 -9.82
CA MET A 8 -0.02 2.94 -9.62
C MET A 8 -0.77 2.60 -10.91
N ALA A 9 -1.12 3.59 -11.73
CA ALA A 9 -1.70 3.35 -13.05
C ALA A 9 -0.76 2.59 -13.99
N ASN A 10 0.56 2.74 -13.85
CA ASN A 10 1.53 1.95 -14.62
C ASN A 10 1.58 0.49 -14.20
N PHE A 11 1.14 0.13 -12.98
CA PHE A 11 1.03 -1.27 -12.60
C PHE A 11 -0.10 -2.01 -13.33
N ASN A 12 -1.08 -1.30 -13.89
CA ASN A 12 -2.07 -1.92 -14.79
C ASN A 12 -1.44 -2.44 -16.09
N LYS A 13 -0.22 -2.01 -16.43
CA LYS A 13 0.51 -2.49 -17.64
C LYS A 13 1.33 -3.75 -17.37
N VAL A 14 1.65 -4.03 -16.11
CA VAL A 14 2.23 -5.31 -15.71
C VAL A 14 1.08 -6.21 -15.27
N ASN A 15 1.19 -7.52 -15.46
CA ASN A 15 0.11 -8.47 -15.18
C ASN A 15 -0.08 -8.70 -13.67
N ALA A 16 -0.36 -7.63 -12.92
CA ALA A 16 -0.52 -7.61 -11.48
C ALA A 16 -1.68 -6.70 -11.08
N LYS A 17 -2.39 -7.10 -10.02
CA LYS A 17 -3.46 -6.31 -9.43
C LYS A 17 -2.90 -5.48 -8.28
N VAL A 18 -3.10 -4.16 -8.32
CA VAL A 18 -2.78 -3.27 -7.19
C VAL A 18 -3.96 -3.23 -6.22
N ILE A 19 -3.67 -3.34 -4.93
CA ILE A 19 -4.63 -3.18 -3.84
C ILE A 19 -3.99 -2.27 -2.79
N GLY A 20 -4.63 -1.14 -2.50
CA GLY A 20 -4.21 -0.27 -1.40
C GLY A 20 -4.87 -0.69 -0.09
N ILE A 21 -4.14 -0.63 1.02
CA ILE A 21 -4.66 -0.99 2.35
C ILE A 21 -4.33 0.15 3.31
N SER A 22 -5.31 0.57 4.12
CA SER A 22 -5.15 1.55 5.20
C SER A 22 -6.01 1.18 6.39
N VAL A 23 -5.66 1.67 7.58
CA VAL A 23 -6.51 1.55 8.79
C VAL A 23 -7.73 2.48 8.78
N ASP A 24 -7.86 3.32 7.76
CA ASP A 24 -9.00 4.23 7.60
C ASP A 24 -10.32 3.49 7.34
N SER A 25 -11.43 4.16 7.65
CA SER A 25 -12.76 3.60 7.41
C SER A 25 -13.06 3.40 5.92
N PRO A 26 -13.95 2.47 5.54
CA PRO A 26 -14.37 2.31 4.14
C PRO A 26 -14.95 3.60 3.53
N PHE A 27 -15.67 4.40 4.32
CA PHE A 27 -16.26 5.66 3.88
C PHE A 27 -15.17 6.70 3.56
N SER A 28 -14.16 6.82 4.43
CA SER A 28 -13.01 7.70 4.22
C SER A 28 -12.21 7.28 2.98
N LEU A 29 -12.00 5.98 2.79
CA LEU A 29 -11.30 5.44 1.63
C LEU A 29 -12.09 5.64 0.33
N ALA A 30 -13.41 5.49 0.35
CA ALA A 30 -14.25 5.74 -0.82
C ALA A 30 -14.16 7.20 -1.28
N GLU A 31 -14.26 8.15 -0.35
CA GLU A 31 -14.09 9.58 -0.66
C GLU A 31 -12.65 9.89 -1.09
N PHE A 32 -11.65 9.26 -0.49
CA PHE A 32 -10.25 9.41 -0.89
C PHE A 32 -9.99 8.91 -2.32
N ALA A 33 -10.52 7.74 -2.68
CA ALA A 33 -10.42 7.18 -4.02
C ALA A 33 -11.07 8.11 -5.06
N LYS A 34 -12.28 8.61 -4.76
CA LYS A 34 -13.00 9.55 -5.60
C LYS A 34 -12.24 10.87 -5.77
N LYS A 35 -11.76 11.47 -4.68
CA LYS A 35 -11.06 12.76 -4.71
C LYS A 35 -9.73 12.70 -5.48
N ASN A 36 -9.07 11.54 -5.46
CA ASN A 36 -7.76 11.36 -6.10
C ASN A 36 -7.83 10.62 -7.44
N ASN A 37 -9.03 10.29 -7.93
CA ASN A 37 -9.24 9.49 -9.15
C ASN A 37 -8.39 8.20 -9.16
N LEU A 38 -8.42 7.45 -8.06
CA LEU A 38 -7.71 6.17 -7.97
C LEU A 38 -8.44 5.10 -8.78
N THR A 39 -7.70 4.31 -9.54
CA THR A 39 -8.22 3.27 -10.43
C THR A 39 -8.01 1.84 -9.90
N PHE A 40 -7.58 1.72 -8.66
CA PHE A 40 -7.32 0.45 -7.98
C PHE A 40 -8.14 0.34 -6.69
N ASP A 41 -8.34 -0.90 -6.24
CA ASP A 41 -9.15 -1.19 -5.06
C ASP A 41 -8.46 -0.72 -3.77
N LEU A 42 -9.24 -0.20 -2.83
CA LEU A 42 -8.81 0.13 -1.48
C LEU A 42 -9.52 -0.76 -0.46
N LEU A 43 -8.76 -1.35 0.45
CA LEU A 43 -9.26 -2.15 1.58
C LEU A 43 -9.06 -1.40 2.89
N SER A 44 -10.09 -1.46 3.73
CA SER A 44 -10.09 -0.91 5.09
C SER A 44 -9.65 -1.98 6.09
N ASP A 45 -8.48 -1.79 6.70
CA ASP A 45 -7.93 -2.54 7.83
C ASP A 45 -8.26 -1.85 9.17
N SER A 46 -9.53 -1.51 9.38
CA SER A 46 -9.99 -0.74 10.56
C SER A 46 -9.77 -1.47 11.89
N ASN A 47 -9.66 -2.80 11.86
CA ASN A 47 -9.31 -3.63 13.02
C ASN A 47 -7.79 -3.80 13.22
N ARG A 48 -6.97 -3.25 12.29
CA ARG A 48 -5.50 -3.33 12.25
C ARG A 48 -4.93 -4.75 12.16
N GLU A 49 -5.72 -5.72 11.73
CA GLU A 49 -5.30 -7.12 11.69
C GLU A 49 -4.27 -7.35 10.58
N ILE A 50 -4.48 -6.78 9.40
CA ILE A 50 -3.58 -6.94 8.26
C ILE A 50 -2.26 -6.24 8.56
N SER A 51 -2.30 -5.00 9.02
CA SER A 51 -1.10 -4.22 9.36
C SER A 51 -0.26 -4.91 10.43
N LYS A 52 -0.89 -5.56 11.43
CA LYS A 52 -0.19 -6.38 12.43
C LYS A 52 0.42 -7.64 11.82
N LYS A 53 -0.34 -8.40 11.02
CA LYS A 53 0.14 -9.63 10.37
C LYS A 53 1.35 -9.40 9.47
N TYR A 54 1.39 -8.25 8.79
CA TYR A 54 2.51 -7.86 7.91
C TYR A 54 3.64 -7.12 8.66
N GLY A 55 3.52 -6.91 9.98
CA GLY A 55 4.55 -6.23 10.78
C GLY A 55 4.71 -4.74 10.48
N VAL A 56 3.69 -4.11 9.90
CA VAL A 56 3.71 -2.71 9.44
C VAL A 56 2.75 -1.81 10.21
N LEU A 57 2.20 -2.25 11.33
CA LEU A 57 1.44 -1.36 12.21
C LEU A 57 2.40 -0.40 12.91
N HIS A 58 2.18 0.90 12.74
CA HIS A 58 2.81 1.93 13.54
C HIS A 58 1.91 2.30 14.71
N GLU A 59 2.33 1.93 15.92
CA GLU A 59 1.72 2.38 17.16
C GLU A 59 2.24 3.78 17.49
N ASN A 60 1.37 4.64 18.02
CA ASN A 60 1.68 6.03 18.39
C ASN A 60 2.27 6.86 17.24
N PHE A 61 1.60 6.80 16.08
CA PHE A 61 1.96 7.60 14.91
C PHE A 61 2.06 9.09 15.29
N VAL A 62 3.07 9.76 14.75
CA VAL A 62 3.40 11.17 15.04
C VAL A 62 3.50 11.51 16.55
N ASN A 63 3.95 10.54 17.36
CA ASN A 63 4.08 10.64 18.82
C ASN A 63 2.75 10.94 19.54
N VAL A 64 1.61 10.64 18.92
CA VAL A 64 0.29 10.79 19.54
C VAL A 64 -0.12 9.42 20.11
N PRO A 65 -0.24 9.27 21.44
CA PRO A 65 -0.63 8.01 22.05
C PRO A 65 -1.98 7.51 21.54
N GLY A 66 -2.04 6.24 21.13
CA GLY A 66 -3.27 5.60 20.64
C GLY A 66 -3.62 5.92 19.18
N LEU A 67 -2.91 6.84 18.52
CA LEU A 67 -3.04 7.04 17.08
C LEU A 67 -2.26 5.95 16.35
N THR A 68 -2.96 5.06 15.67
CA THR A 68 -2.36 3.97 14.88
C THR A 68 -2.42 4.28 13.40
N ALA A 69 -1.36 3.98 12.66
CA ALA A 69 -1.33 4.05 11.20
C ALA A 69 -0.59 2.84 10.61
N SER A 70 -0.86 2.49 9.36
CA SER A 70 0.00 1.56 8.62
C SER A 70 1.26 2.29 8.17
N LYS A 71 2.44 1.70 8.37
CA LYS A 71 3.69 2.18 7.79
C LYS A 71 3.59 2.15 6.27
N ARG A 72 4.22 3.12 5.61
CA ARG A 72 4.29 3.15 4.15
C ARG A 72 5.10 1.93 3.70
N SER A 73 4.42 1.03 2.99
CA SER A 73 4.97 -0.29 2.66
C SER A 73 4.45 -0.77 1.31
N VAL A 74 5.21 -1.66 0.67
CA VAL A 74 4.88 -2.32 -0.60
C VAL A 74 5.28 -3.78 -0.48
N PHE A 75 4.35 -4.66 -0.79
CA PHE A 75 4.58 -6.09 -0.86
C PHE A 75 4.20 -6.59 -2.25
N VAL A 76 5.00 -7.47 -2.83
CA VAL A 76 4.65 -8.22 -4.04
C VAL A 76 4.40 -9.66 -3.65
N ILE A 77 3.20 -10.14 -3.92
CA ILE A 77 2.74 -11.48 -3.62
C ILE A 77 2.54 -12.22 -4.94
N ASP A 78 3.10 -13.42 -5.07
CA ASP A 78 2.91 -14.25 -6.26
C ASP A 78 1.57 -15.02 -6.23
N LYS A 79 1.31 -15.81 -7.27
CA LYS A 79 0.06 -16.55 -7.43
C LYS A 79 -0.14 -17.67 -6.39
N ASP A 80 0.94 -18.12 -5.75
CA ASP A 80 0.91 -19.13 -4.70
C ASP A 80 0.72 -18.49 -3.31
N GLY A 81 0.57 -17.16 -3.25
CA GLY A 81 0.37 -16.41 -2.01
C GLY A 81 1.66 -16.11 -1.25
N ILE A 82 2.82 -16.28 -1.88
CA ILE A 82 4.12 -16.07 -1.23
C ILE A 82 4.57 -14.63 -1.45
N VAL A 83 5.03 -13.98 -0.38
CA VAL A 83 5.67 -12.65 -0.47
C VAL A 83 7.04 -12.81 -1.12
N ARG A 84 7.21 -12.22 -2.31
CA ARG A 84 8.46 -12.25 -3.09
C ARG A 84 9.28 -10.98 -2.96
N TYR A 85 8.64 -9.88 -2.59
CA TYR A 85 9.29 -8.60 -2.33
C TYR A 85 8.58 -7.90 -1.17
N ALA A 86 9.38 -7.25 -0.32
CA ALA A 86 8.89 -6.42 0.77
C ALA A 86 9.75 -5.16 0.86
N TRP A 87 9.08 -4.01 0.90
CA TRP A 87 9.68 -2.73 1.21
C TRP A 87 8.82 -2.04 2.27
N VAL A 88 9.47 -1.56 3.33
CA VAL A 88 8.81 -0.91 4.47
C VAL A 88 9.63 0.33 4.81
N SER A 89 8.95 1.45 5.04
CA SER A 89 9.56 2.68 5.49
C SER A 89 9.00 3.08 6.85
N ASP A 90 9.90 3.41 7.78
CA ASP A 90 9.55 4.06 9.05
C ASP A 90 9.21 5.54 8.85
N ASP A 91 9.70 6.16 7.78
CA ASP A 91 9.35 7.51 7.37
C ASP A 91 8.12 7.47 6.44
N PRO A 92 6.96 8.03 6.85
CA PRO A 92 5.76 8.06 6.03
C PRO A 92 5.89 8.95 4.77
N GLY A 93 6.88 9.86 4.74
CA GLY A 93 7.16 10.74 3.60
C GLY A 93 8.05 10.09 2.53
N LYS A 94 8.77 9.01 2.86
CA LYS A 94 9.64 8.32 1.91
C LYS A 94 8.83 7.41 0.99
N GLU A 95 8.86 7.67 -0.31
CA GLU A 95 8.21 6.81 -1.30
C GLU A 95 9.09 5.62 -1.71
N PRO A 96 8.50 4.47 -2.11
CA PRO A 96 9.26 3.37 -2.69
C PRO A 96 9.79 3.74 -4.08
N ASN A 97 10.80 3.02 -4.55
CA ASN A 97 11.20 3.10 -5.95
C ASN A 97 10.19 2.32 -6.82
N TYR A 98 9.20 3.00 -7.38
CA TYR A 98 8.14 2.34 -8.16
C TYR A 98 8.68 1.59 -9.39
N LYS A 99 9.76 2.08 -10.02
CA LYS A 99 10.35 1.42 -11.17
C LYS A 99 10.96 0.08 -10.78
N GLU A 100 11.67 0.02 -9.65
CA GLU A 100 12.22 -1.22 -9.12
C GLU A 100 11.12 -2.25 -8.84
N VAL A 101 10.02 -1.82 -8.23
CA VAL A 101 8.86 -2.71 -7.96
C VAL A 101 8.25 -3.21 -9.27
N GLN A 102 8.08 -2.35 -10.28
CA GLN A 102 7.56 -2.75 -11.60
C GLN A 102 8.48 -3.73 -12.33
N ASP A 103 9.79 -3.47 -12.31
CA ASP A 103 10.80 -4.34 -12.90
C ASP A 103 10.80 -5.72 -12.19
N PHE A 104 10.59 -5.73 -10.87
CA PHE A 104 10.48 -6.97 -10.09
C PHE A 104 9.23 -7.78 -10.46
N VAL A 105 8.06 -7.14 -10.50
CA VAL A 105 6.79 -7.79 -10.92
C VAL A 105 6.89 -8.35 -12.33
N SER A 106 7.57 -7.64 -13.24
CA SER A 106 7.72 -8.08 -14.63
C SER A 106 8.57 -9.34 -14.77
N LYS A 107 9.49 -9.61 -13.83
CA LYS A 107 10.35 -10.81 -13.81
C LYS A 107 9.68 -12.04 -13.18
N LEU A 108 8.59 -11.85 -12.43
CA LEU A 108 7.84 -12.94 -11.81
C LEU A 108 6.80 -13.57 -12.76
N ASN A 109 6.58 -12.97 -13.93
CA ASN A 109 5.68 -13.46 -14.97
C ASN A 109 6.42 -14.25 -16.03
#